data_AF-H6C8J0-F1
#
_entry.id   AF-H6C8J0-F1
#
_cell.length_a   1.000
_cell.length_b   1.000
_cell.length_c   1.000
_cell.angle_alpha   90.00
_cell.angle_beta   90.00
_cell.angle_gamma   90.00
#
_symmetry.space_group_name_H-M   'P 1'
#
loop_
_entity.id
_entity.type
_entity.pdbx_description
1 polymer ?
#
loop_
_entity_poly.entity_id
_entity_poly.type
_entity_poly.pdbx_seq_one_letter_code
_entity_poly.pdbx_strand_id
1 'polypeptide(L)'
;MDMDNRDRGRPYIFPPIPQSCPFTICRLSHEHNGSSEDGHAARSGWWLIREHDEYGEYPHIYAKICRITMTTNQSQSRQAAVRDGSAPVGSVGSSRSKKGNKPEPETLTGDGGEGNRHSYSEVIVLSDTGCGTEVSNDPGSHDHSHGSCLTAPAATTADDNTAERGHRRRQPAVWNLGTFLEYTLNPGGRIPYLVITTQCHYDHIMGIWKLPPPPRRYLLRQPSEPSQLLQEQSESYKNTVLEGRDGGKDSMALASFDQKHRALPQPTTTTMTTILASSRAKHSVTPYSNLQRYSLCEKLGLQAPRYAVGIWAQDMQRVVYTPPPPSPSADSGGGRDEDDDAEDGAVNISTGITILHTPGHTPDSLAWYDEGTRTLCVGDSFYLKQTGTTRSAAWGPEPPMPIMFNMDSLLASWWESAKKILDFVKQKNNVGSCEDDEEDGWVLVNTKSPFDSYASTKASSRPARVRLCAAHTTALVDAEAAICAAMSFMRRILRDEVPCKRVSDARRRGEERWLWDDDLQPNKHDRDGLGHHDEEDAGGSGRRQGKKGKVDRDEEGIDVKGPNCNIDTFGEYAYSVLAPLGVIEKGRRRIPKDEWGLAETKAAET
;
A
#
# COMPACT_ATOMS: atom_id res chain seq x y z
N MET A 1 -3.90 15.12 -26.96
CA MET A 1 -3.52 15.76 -25.67
C MET A 1 -2.17 15.20 -25.26
N ASP A 2 -1.12 15.89 -25.73
CA ASP A 2 0.26 15.67 -25.36
C ASP A 2 0.49 16.32 -23.99
N MET A 3 0.96 15.56 -23.01
CA MET A 3 1.66 16.16 -21.89
C MET A 3 2.95 16.72 -22.47
N ASP A 4 2.94 18.03 -22.71
CA ASP A 4 3.97 18.74 -23.43
C ASP A 4 5.35 18.47 -22.79
N ASN A 5 6.32 18.14 -23.63
CA ASN A 5 7.65 17.66 -23.25
C ASN A 5 8.43 18.71 -22.41
N ARG A 6 7.92 19.94 -22.36
CA ARG A 6 8.57 21.14 -21.78
C ARG A 6 8.41 21.31 -20.27
N ASP A 7 7.45 20.64 -19.62
CA ASP A 7 7.23 20.80 -18.16
C ASP A 7 7.97 19.76 -17.30
N ARG A 8 8.88 18.99 -17.93
CA ARG A 8 9.61 17.86 -17.35
C ARG A 8 10.71 18.24 -16.35
N GLY A 9 10.66 19.41 -15.72
CA GLY A 9 11.50 19.78 -14.58
C GLY A 9 10.74 20.49 -13.46
N ARG A 10 9.46 20.83 -13.68
CA ARG A 10 8.68 21.55 -12.66
C ARG A 10 8.08 20.55 -11.66
N PRO A 11 7.99 20.93 -10.37
CA PRO A 11 7.25 20.15 -9.39
C PRO A 11 5.84 19.90 -9.93
N TYR A 12 5.33 18.67 -9.75
CA TYR A 12 3.99 18.33 -10.18
C TYR A 12 2.99 19.17 -9.36
N ILE A 13 2.43 20.21 -9.97
CA ILE A 13 1.40 21.04 -9.33
C ILE A 13 0.07 20.39 -9.65
N PHE A 14 -0.55 19.76 -8.65
CA PHE A 14 -1.90 19.27 -8.79
C PHE A 14 -2.86 20.44 -9.04
N PRO A 15 -3.92 20.25 -9.85
CA PRO A 15 -5.04 21.17 -9.81
C PRO A 15 -5.56 21.27 -8.37
N PRO A 16 -6.04 22.44 -7.93
CA PRO A 16 -6.60 22.59 -6.59
C PRO A 16 -7.74 21.58 -6.41
N ILE A 17 -7.62 20.74 -5.37
CA ILE A 17 -8.64 19.74 -5.04
C ILE A 17 -9.85 20.47 -4.44
N PRO A 18 -11.06 20.28 -4.98
CA PRO A 18 -12.26 20.91 -4.44
C PRO A 18 -12.58 20.42 -3.02
N GLN A 19 -13.17 21.28 -2.19
CA GLN A 19 -13.58 20.90 -0.83
C GLN A 19 -14.63 19.77 -0.78
N SER A 20 -15.37 19.54 -1.87
CA SER A 20 -16.31 18.42 -1.99
C SER A 20 -15.63 17.06 -2.23
N CYS A 21 -14.34 17.05 -2.54
CA CYS A 21 -13.61 15.82 -2.76
C CYS A 21 -13.35 15.14 -1.41
N PRO A 22 -13.76 13.87 -1.22
CA PRO A 22 -13.49 13.13 0.01
C PRO A 22 -12.03 12.65 0.09
N PHE A 23 -11.15 13.05 -0.83
CA PHE A 23 -9.76 12.62 -0.85
C PHE A 23 -8.82 13.81 -0.67
N THR A 24 -7.74 13.59 0.06
CA THR A 24 -6.56 14.48 0.06
C THR A 24 -5.37 13.75 -0.53
N ILE A 25 -4.40 14.48 -1.06
CA ILE A 25 -3.13 13.92 -1.52
C ILE A 25 -1.98 14.83 -1.07
N CYS A 26 -0.95 14.21 -0.51
CA CYS A 26 0.29 14.90 -0.19
C CYS A 26 1.48 14.07 -0.65
N ARG A 27 2.55 14.74 -1.09
CA ARG A 27 3.77 14.04 -1.47
C ARG A 27 4.53 13.69 -0.19
N LEU A 28 4.94 12.44 -0.06
CA LEU A 28 5.83 11.99 1.00
C LEU A 28 7.25 12.39 0.59
N SER A 29 7.69 13.58 0.98
CA SER A 29 9.06 14.04 0.74
C SER A 29 9.98 13.53 1.84
N HIS A 30 11.07 12.89 1.44
CA HIS A 30 12.25 12.81 2.29
C HIS A 30 12.85 14.23 2.29
N GLU A 31 12.98 14.86 3.46
CA GLU A 31 13.66 16.17 3.62
C GLU A 31 15.17 16.05 3.38
N HIS A 32 15.59 15.38 2.30
CA HIS A 32 16.96 15.49 1.84
C HIS A 32 17.10 16.87 1.19
N ASN A 33 17.48 17.84 2.01
CA ASN A 33 17.96 19.17 1.63
C ASN A 33 19.24 19.16 0.76
N GLY A 34 19.63 18.00 0.22
CA GLY A 34 20.71 17.87 -0.75
C GLY A 34 20.15 18.05 -2.15
N SER A 35 20.49 19.17 -2.79
CA SER A 35 20.30 19.37 -4.22
C SER A 35 21.13 18.32 -5.00
N SER A 36 20.63 17.11 -5.20
CA SER A 36 21.27 16.18 -6.11
C SER A 36 21.10 16.72 -7.53
N GLU A 37 22.19 17.21 -8.13
CA GLU A 37 22.21 17.74 -9.50
C GLU A 37 21.84 16.67 -10.55
N ASP A 38 21.86 15.39 -10.18
CA ASP A 38 21.41 14.27 -11.01
C ASP A 38 19.87 14.20 -11.04
N GLY A 39 19.26 15.03 -11.88
CA GLY A 39 17.80 15.22 -12.07
C GLY A 39 16.96 13.97 -12.42
N HIS A 40 17.53 12.77 -12.39
CA HIS A 40 16.84 11.51 -12.59
C HIS A 40 16.32 10.85 -11.31
N ALA A 41 17.00 11.01 -10.15
CA ALA A 41 16.57 10.39 -8.90
C ALA A 41 15.39 11.12 -8.20
N ALA A 42 15.19 12.42 -8.51
CA ALA A 42 14.21 13.28 -7.83
C ALA A 42 12.72 12.96 -8.09
N ARG A 43 12.40 11.90 -8.84
CA ARG A 43 11.06 11.72 -9.46
C ARG A 43 10.25 10.53 -8.96
N SER A 44 10.83 9.58 -8.23
CA SER A 44 10.14 8.37 -7.77
C SER A 44 9.75 8.42 -6.29
N GLY A 45 9.05 9.48 -5.88
CA GLY A 45 8.52 9.60 -4.52
C GLY A 45 7.16 8.92 -4.36
N TRP A 46 6.76 8.67 -3.11
CA TRP A 46 5.41 8.25 -2.78
C TRP A 46 4.48 9.46 -2.59
N TRP A 47 3.21 9.26 -2.89
CA TRP A 47 2.12 10.13 -2.48
C TRP A 47 1.28 9.40 -1.44
N LEU A 48 0.91 10.09 -0.37
CA LEU A 48 -0.10 9.65 0.58
C LEU A 48 -1.43 10.27 0.16
N ILE A 49 -2.32 9.41 -0.29
CA ILE A 49 -3.72 9.71 -0.52
C ILE A 49 -4.46 9.31 0.75
N ARG A 50 -5.32 10.19 1.25
CA ARG A 50 -6.17 9.91 2.41
C ARG A 50 -7.62 10.05 2.00
N GLU A 51 -8.44 9.10 2.39
CA GLU A 51 -9.87 9.06 2.12
C GLU A 51 -10.63 9.48 3.38
N HIS A 52 -11.65 10.31 3.21
CA HIS A 52 -12.63 10.64 4.22
C HIS A 52 -13.89 9.82 3.92
N ASP A 53 -13.92 8.59 4.43
CA ASP A 53 -15.03 7.67 4.25
C ASP A 53 -16.16 7.92 5.25
N GLU A 54 -17.32 7.31 4.98
CA GLU A 54 -18.49 7.35 5.85
C GLU A 54 -18.42 6.40 7.06
N TYR A 55 -17.43 5.51 7.09
CA TYR A 55 -17.20 4.52 8.15
C TYR A 55 -16.35 5.09 9.30
N GLY A 56 -15.70 6.23 9.08
CA GLY A 56 -14.79 6.89 10.03
C GLY A 56 -13.43 6.21 10.14
N GLU A 57 -12.99 5.49 9.11
CA GLU A 57 -11.74 4.72 9.12
C GLU A 57 -10.54 5.51 8.61
N TYR A 58 -10.74 6.45 7.70
CA TYR A 58 -9.72 7.35 7.17
C TYR A 58 -8.50 6.63 6.57
N PRO A 59 -8.68 5.70 5.61
CA PRO A 59 -7.58 4.86 5.15
C PRO A 59 -6.49 5.66 4.43
N HIS A 60 -5.28 5.16 4.58
CA HIS A 60 -4.10 5.65 3.89
C HIS A 60 -3.85 4.81 2.64
N ILE A 61 -3.87 5.44 1.47
CA ILE A 61 -3.55 4.83 0.18
C ILE A 61 -2.21 5.41 -0.28
N TYR A 62 -1.20 4.56 -0.46
CA TYR A 62 0.11 5.01 -0.93
C TYR A 62 0.21 4.82 -2.44
N ALA A 63 0.56 5.86 -3.17
CA ALA A 63 0.75 5.80 -4.62
C ALA A 63 2.19 6.11 -5.02
N LYS A 64 2.72 5.46 -6.06
CA LYS A 64 4.03 5.74 -6.67
C LYS A 64 3.94 5.57 -8.19
N ILE A 65 4.61 6.43 -8.95
CA ILE A 65 4.72 6.31 -10.40
C ILE A 65 6.11 5.74 -10.70
N CYS A 66 6.15 4.53 -11.24
CA CYS A 66 7.37 3.87 -11.68
C CYS A 66 7.54 4.05 -13.19
N ARG A 67 8.76 4.38 -13.64
CA ARG A 67 9.07 4.74 -15.03
C ARG A 67 10.32 4.02 -15.49
N ILE A 68 10.34 3.55 -16.75
CA ILE A 68 11.56 3.17 -17.45
C ILE A 68 11.68 3.95 -18.75
N THR A 69 12.88 4.47 -18.99
CA THR A 69 13.28 5.05 -20.27
C THR A 69 13.62 3.92 -21.24
N MET A 70 12.86 3.77 -22.33
CA MET A 70 13.26 2.88 -23.42
C MET A 70 14.41 3.54 -24.18
N THR A 71 15.63 3.00 -24.08
CA THR A 71 16.69 3.31 -25.04
C THR A 71 16.42 2.51 -26.30
N THR A 72 15.80 3.13 -27.30
CA THR A 72 15.64 2.55 -28.63
C THR A 72 17.04 2.37 -29.25
N ASN A 73 17.57 1.15 -29.20
CA ASN A 73 18.86 0.78 -29.82
C ASN A 73 18.82 0.79 -31.37
N GLN A 74 17.87 1.50 -31.99
CA GLN A 74 17.66 1.52 -33.44
C GLN A 74 18.82 2.11 -34.25
N SER A 75 19.79 2.79 -33.61
CA SER A 75 20.93 3.37 -34.32
C SER A 75 22.13 2.43 -34.50
N GLN A 76 22.22 1.29 -33.78
CA GLN A 76 23.39 0.41 -33.89
C GLN A 76 23.33 -0.59 -35.06
N SER A 77 22.14 -0.97 -35.56
CA SER A 77 22.04 -1.91 -36.68
C SER A 77 22.37 -1.27 -38.05
N ARG A 78 22.27 0.05 -38.20
CA ARG A 78 22.61 0.74 -39.47
C ARG A 78 24.10 0.95 -39.71
N GLN A 79 24.95 0.93 -38.68
CA GLN A 79 26.40 1.09 -38.86
C GLN A 79 27.14 -0.23 -39.12
N ALA A 80 26.53 -1.38 -38.83
CA ALA A 80 27.14 -2.69 -39.13
C ALA A 80 27.03 -3.09 -40.61
N ALA A 81 26.11 -2.50 -41.39
CA ALA A 81 25.84 -2.88 -42.78
C ALA A 81 26.64 -2.09 -43.85
N VAL A 82 27.54 -1.17 -43.47
CA VAL A 82 28.32 -0.34 -44.42
C VAL A 82 29.81 -0.73 -44.50
N ARG A 83 30.24 -1.80 -43.83
CA ARG A 83 31.67 -2.18 -43.76
C ARG A 83 32.08 -3.45 -44.51
N ASP A 84 31.23 -3.98 -45.39
CA ASP A 84 31.63 -5.07 -46.29
C ASP A 84 31.66 -4.62 -47.76
N GLY A 85 32.56 -3.66 -48.02
CA GLY A 85 32.95 -3.24 -49.36
C GLY A 85 34.38 -3.70 -49.62
N SER A 86 34.54 -4.92 -50.10
CA SER A 86 35.80 -5.49 -50.56
C SER A 86 36.36 -4.66 -51.72
N ALA A 87 37.51 -4.03 -51.54
CA ALA A 87 38.25 -3.38 -52.62
C ALA A 87 39.31 -4.34 -53.21
N PRO A 88 39.45 -4.44 -54.54
CA PRO A 88 40.55 -5.17 -55.16
C PRO A 88 41.83 -4.31 -55.24
N VAL A 89 42.96 -5.00 -55.16
CA VAL A 89 44.33 -4.48 -55.27
C VAL A 89 44.63 -4.02 -56.70
N GLY A 90 45.14 -2.79 -56.87
CA GLY A 90 45.58 -2.28 -58.18
C GLY A 90 46.34 -0.95 -58.15
N SER A 91 47.67 -1.05 -58.14
CA SER A 91 48.69 -0.23 -58.85
C SER A 91 48.51 1.27 -59.17
N VAL A 92 49.47 2.06 -58.64
CA VAL A 92 50.28 3.15 -59.26
C VAL A 92 49.63 4.18 -60.19
N GLY A 93 49.73 5.47 -59.82
CA GLY A 93 49.55 6.59 -60.76
C GLY A 93 49.68 7.97 -60.13
N SER A 94 50.43 8.84 -60.78
CA SER A 94 50.96 10.11 -60.29
C SER A 94 50.07 11.34 -60.59
N SER A 95 50.21 12.38 -59.75
CA SER A 95 50.16 13.81 -60.09
C SER A 95 48.84 14.60 -60.25
N ARG A 96 48.96 15.88 -59.83
CA ARG A 96 48.25 17.12 -60.23
C ARG A 96 46.93 17.53 -59.55
N SER A 97 47.08 18.52 -58.66
CA SER A 97 46.43 19.85 -58.67
C SER A 97 45.16 20.00 -59.51
N LYS A 98 44.05 20.37 -58.85
CA LYS A 98 43.13 21.43 -59.32
C LYS A 98 42.30 22.03 -58.18
N LYS A 99 42.42 23.35 -58.03
CA LYS A 99 41.43 24.26 -57.42
C LYS A 99 40.06 24.05 -58.06
N GLY A 100 38.99 24.14 -57.28
CA GLY A 100 37.65 24.39 -57.83
C GLY A 100 36.49 24.08 -56.88
N ASN A 101 35.75 25.14 -56.57
CA ASN A 101 34.34 25.19 -56.17
C ASN A 101 33.96 24.82 -54.72
N LYS A 102 33.78 25.92 -53.97
CA LYS A 102 32.98 26.05 -52.76
C LYS A 102 31.49 25.91 -53.17
N PRO A 103 30.73 24.92 -52.67
CA PRO A 103 29.29 24.89 -52.90
C PRO A 103 28.61 25.94 -52.01
N GLU A 104 27.63 26.63 -52.59
CA GLU A 104 26.71 27.53 -51.89
C GLU A 104 25.89 26.76 -50.84
N PRO A 105 25.44 27.42 -49.76
CA PRO A 105 24.56 26.82 -48.78
C PRO A 105 23.13 26.78 -49.35
N GLU A 106 22.72 25.62 -49.87
CA GLU A 106 21.30 25.35 -50.10
C GLU A 106 20.57 25.33 -48.74
N THR A 107 19.70 26.32 -48.57
CA THR A 107 18.72 26.39 -47.47
C THR A 107 17.69 25.28 -47.63
N LEU A 108 17.98 24.12 -47.08
CA LEU A 108 17.00 23.05 -46.85
C LEU A 108 16.05 23.46 -45.72
N THR A 109 14.95 24.10 -46.09
CA THR A 109 13.72 24.18 -45.27
C THR A 109 13.03 22.82 -45.30
N GLY A 110 13.61 21.84 -44.60
CA GLY A 110 12.99 20.55 -44.30
C GLY A 110 12.33 20.60 -42.94
N ASP A 111 11.20 21.28 -42.85
CA ASP A 111 10.32 21.30 -41.68
C ASP A 111 9.62 19.94 -41.55
N GLY A 112 10.28 19.04 -40.83
CA GLY A 112 9.86 17.67 -40.61
C GLY A 112 10.67 17.05 -39.50
N GLY A 113 10.84 17.81 -38.40
CA GLY A 113 11.45 17.29 -37.19
C GLY A 113 10.55 16.19 -36.62
N GLU A 114 10.76 14.95 -37.07
CA GLU A 114 10.29 13.75 -36.41
C GLU A 114 10.92 13.75 -35.00
N GLY A 115 10.26 14.47 -34.10
CA GLY A 115 10.68 14.62 -32.73
C GLY A 115 10.83 13.23 -32.16
N ASN A 116 12.05 12.89 -31.77
CA ASN A 116 12.43 11.61 -31.20
C ASN A 116 11.53 11.34 -29.98
N ARG A 117 10.39 10.66 -30.22
CA ARG A 117 9.39 10.37 -29.20
C ARG A 117 9.97 9.25 -28.36
N HIS A 118 10.68 9.61 -27.30
CA HIS A 118 11.01 8.68 -26.23
C HIS A 118 9.69 8.06 -25.73
N SER A 119 9.47 6.78 -26.02
CA SER A 119 8.40 6.03 -25.39
C SER A 119 8.89 5.65 -23.99
N TYR A 120 8.09 6.03 -22.99
CA TYR A 120 8.30 5.57 -21.63
C TYR A 120 7.25 4.52 -21.35
N SER A 121 7.64 3.50 -20.61
CA SER A 121 6.70 2.60 -19.98
C SER A 121 6.55 3.05 -18.54
N GLU A 122 5.30 3.31 -18.13
CA GLU A 122 4.96 3.77 -16.79
C GLU A 122 3.96 2.81 -16.15
N VAL A 123 3.98 2.71 -14.83
CA VAL A 123 2.96 2.04 -14.02
C VAL A 123 2.72 2.84 -12.74
N ILE A 124 1.47 2.99 -12.34
CA ILE A 124 1.10 3.53 -11.03
C ILE A 124 0.98 2.37 -10.07
N VAL A 125 1.86 2.32 -9.08
CA VAL A 125 1.78 1.38 -7.97
C VAL A 125 0.91 1.99 -6.88
N LEU A 126 -0.09 1.24 -6.42
CA LEU A 126 -0.95 1.58 -5.28
C LEU A 126 -0.73 0.55 -4.17
N SER A 127 -0.58 0.99 -2.92
CA SER A 127 -0.71 0.15 -1.73
C SER A 127 -2.12 0.33 -1.19
N ASP A 128 -2.91 -0.74 -1.27
CA ASP A 128 -4.34 -0.76 -0.94
C ASP A 128 -5.16 0.24 -1.77
N THR A 129 -6.47 0.31 -1.53
CA THR A 129 -7.38 1.15 -2.33
C THR A 129 -8.46 1.85 -1.51
N GLY A 130 -8.41 1.74 -0.18
CA GLY A 130 -9.35 2.37 0.73
C GLY A 130 -10.77 1.80 0.65
N CYS A 131 -11.70 2.47 1.34
CA CYS A 131 -13.04 1.96 1.66
C CYS A 131 -14.02 2.07 0.49
N GLY A 132 -13.59 2.62 -0.65
CA GLY A 132 -14.37 2.68 -1.87
C GLY A 132 -15.45 3.76 -1.85
N THR A 133 -15.23 4.83 -1.10
CA THR A 133 -16.11 6.00 -0.98
C THR A 133 -16.56 6.52 -2.34
N GLU A 134 -17.86 6.81 -2.43
CA GLU A 134 -18.46 7.50 -3.58
C GLU A 134 -19.24 8.73 -3.13
N VAL A 135 -18.87 9.90 -3.63
CA VAL A 135 -19.55 11.17 -3.32
C VAL A 135 -19.97 11.83 -4.62
N SER A 136 -21.27 12.06 -4.80
CA SER A 136 -21.80 12.84 -5.93
C SER A 136 -21.39 14.31 -5.80
N ASN A 137 -20.99 14.93 -6.91
CA ASN A 137 -20.72 16.37 -6.99
C ASN A 137 -21.95 17.22 -7.36
N ASP A 138 -23.15 16.62 -7.46
CA ASP A 138 -24.35 17.38 -7.77
C ASP A 138 -24.85 18.15 -6.53
N PRO A 139 -24.69 19.49 -6.47
CA PRO A 139 -25.14 20.27 -5.32
C PRO A 139 -26.66 20.27 -5.15
N GLY A 140 -27.42 19.82 -6.15
CA GLY A 140 -28.87 19.74 -6.12
C GLY A 140 -29.45 18.43 -5.55
N SER A 141 -28.62 17.40 -5.30
CA SER A 141 -29.13 16.07 -4.95
C SER A 141 -29.33 15.82 -3.45
N HIS A 142 -29.27 16.85 -2.60
CA HIS A 142 -29.45 16.70 -1.15
C HIS A 142 -30.90 16.48 -0.68
N ASP A 143 -31.85 16.33 -1.60
CA ASP A 143 -33.22 15.94 -1.26
C ASP A 143 -33.35 14.41 -1.21
N HIS A 144 -32.83 13.80 -0.13
CA HIS A 144 -33.04 12.39 0.18
C HIS A 144 -34.46 12.17 0.72
N SER A 145 -35.44 12.17 -0.19
CA SER A 145 -36.61 11.30 -0.04
C SER A 145 -36.51 10.18 -1.07
N HIS A 146 -36.52 8.95 -0.57
CA HIS A 146 -36.37 7.73 -1.35
C HIS A 146 -37.38 7.65 -2.50
N GLY A 147 -36.88 7.44 -3.71
CA GLY A 147 -37.65 6.81 -4.78
C GLY A 147 -38.26 7.76 -5.81
N SER A 148 -37.44 8.23 -6.76
CA SER A 148 -37.94 8.37 -8.13
C SER A 148 -36.78 8.35 -9.12
N CYS A 149 -36.81 7.33 -9.98
CA CYS A 149 -35.96 7.19 -11.15
C CYS A 149 -36.19 8.38 -12.08
N LEU A 150 -35.21 9.26 -12.22
CA LEU A 150 -35.23 10.35 -13.20
C LEU A 150 -34.25 10.12 -14.34
N THR A 151 -34.80 10.24 -15.52
CA THR A 151 -34.20 10.23 -16.85
C THR A 151 -33.13 11.30 -17.01
N ALA A 152 -31.99 10.93 -17.59
CA ALA A 152 -30.87 11.82 -17.90
C ALA A 152 -31.29 12.98 -18.82
N PRO A 153 -30.88 14.24 -18.54
CA PRO A 153 -31.13 15.36 -19.44
C PRO A 153 -30.25 15.25 -20.69
N ALA A 154 -30.85 15.49 -21.85
CA ALA A 154 -30.19 15.53 -23.13
C ALA A 154 -29.08 16.60 -23.15
N ALA A 155 -27.91 16.21 -23.66
CA ALA A 155 -26.76 17.10 -23.85
C ALA A 155 -27.14 18.28 -24.75
N THR A 156 -27.29 19.47 -24.18
CA THR A 156 -27.42 20.72 -24.93
C THR A 156 -26.05 21.11 -25.46
N THR A 157 -25.91 21.07 -26.78
CA THR A 157 -24.83 21.67 -27.55
C THR A 157 -24.93 23.19 -27.42
N ALA A 158 -24.04 23.81 -26.64
CA ALA A 158 -23.89 25.26 -26.59
C ALA A 158 -22.47 25.64 -27.01
N ASP A 159 -22.40 26.37 -28.12
CA ASP A 159 -21.25 27.08 -28.65
C ASP A 159 -20.70 28.08 -27.62
N ASP A 160 -19.45 27.92 -27.17
CA ASP A 160 -18.76 28.94 -26.36
C ASP A 160 -17.28 29.04 -26.77
N ASN A 161 -17.03 29.88 -27.79
CA ASN A 161 -15.71 30.24 -28.33
C ASN A 161 -15.03 31.31 -27.45
N THR A 162 -14.62 30.96 -26.23
CA THR A 162 -13.73 31.80 -25.41
C THR A 162 -12.39 31.10 -25.13
N ALA A 163 -11.43 31.32 -26.04
CA ALA A 163 -10.15 30.61 -26.16
C ALA A 163 -9.07 30.94 -25.10
N GLU A 164 -9.39 31.70 -24.04
CA GLU A 164 -8.46 31.98 -22.93
C GLU A 164 -8.89 31.36 -21.59
N ARG A 165 -9.88 30.45 -21.60
CA ARG A 165 -10.17 29.64 -20.41
C ARG A 165 -9.02 28.64 -20.18
N GLY A 166 -8.04 29.07 -19.38
CA GLY A 166 -6.95 28.24 -18.89
C GLY A 166 -7.48 26.86 -18.49
N HIS A 167 -6.78 25.82 -18.92
CA HIS A 167 -7.15 24.39 -18.89
C HIS A 167 -7.48 23.86 -17.49
N ARG A 168 -8.56 24.35 -16.87
CA ARG A 168 -9.12 23.80 -15.66
C ARG A 168 -9.74 22.46 -16.02
N ARG A 169 -9.16 21.38 -15.48
CA ARG A 169 -9.75 20.05 -15.58
C ARG A 169 -11.16 20.13 -15.00
N ARG A 170 -12.15 19.65 -15.77
CA ARG A 170 -13.53 19.53 -15.29
C ARG A 170 -13.55 18.56 -14.11
N GLN A 171 -14.18 18.94 -13.01
CA GLN A 171 -14.37 18.05 -11.87
C GLN A 171 -15.25 16.85 -12.30
N PRO A 172 -14.98 15.64 -11.80
CA PRO A 172 -15.82 14.48 -12.11
C PRO A 172 -17.22 14.67 -11.54
N ALA A 173 -18.23 14.01 -12.12
CA ALA A 173 -19.59 14.07 -11.59
C ALA A 173 -19.75 13.30 -10.26
N VAL A 174 -18.92 12.28 -10.05
CA VAL A 174 -18.85 11.48 -8.83
C VAL A 174 -17.38 11.34 -8.45
N TRP A 175 -17.04 11.62 -7.20
CA TRP A 175 -15.74 11.32 -6.63
C TRP A 175 -15.71 9.89 -6.13
N ASN A 176 -14.68 9.17 -6.56
CA ASN A 176 -14.26 7.87 -6.04
C ASN A 176 -12.75 7.73 -6.32
N LEU A 177 -12.11 6.64 -5.88
CA LEU A 177 -10.66 6.50 -6.06
C LEU A 177 -10.24 6.61 -7.55
N GLY A 178 -10.96 5.97 -8.46
CA GLY A 178 -10.64 5.99 -9.90
C GLY A 178 -10.69 7.40 -10.50
N THR A 179 -11.79 8.11 -10.28
CA THR A 179 -11.97 9.49 -10.77
C THR A 179 -11.03 10.48 -10.08
N PHE A 180 -10.69 10.25 -8.81
CA PHE A 180 -9.68 11.02 -8.10
C PHE A 180 -8.29 10.85 -8.72
N LEU A 181 -7.89 9.61 -9.01
CA LEU A 181 -6.63 9.32 -9.69
C LEU A 181 -6.60 9.93 -11.09
N GLU A 182 -7.69 9.83 -11.87
CA GLU A 182 -7.78 10.48 -13.18
C GLU A 182 -7.69 12.02 -13.09
N TYR A 183 -8.28 12.61 -12.05
CA TYR A 183 -8.19 14.05 -11.83
C TYR A 183 -6.78 14.49 -11.43
N THR A 184 -6.02 13.61 -10.76
CA THR A 184 -4.71 13.90 -10.16
C THR A 184 -3.56 13.19 -10.89
N LEU A 185 -3.21 11.97 -10.49
CA LEU A 185 -2.00 11.23 -10.86
C LEU A 185 -2.04 10.59 -12.26
N ASN A 186 -3.22 10.24 -12.78
CA ASN A 186 -3.41 9.54 -14.05
C ASN A 186 -4.36 10.27 -15.03
N PRO A 187 -4.07 11.52 -15.40
CA PRO A 187 -4.94 12.28 -16.30
C PRO A 187 -5.20 11.56 -17.62
N GLY A 188 -6.48 11.30 -17.87
CA GLY A 188 -6.95 10.56 -19.03
C GLY A 188 -6.78 9.05 -18.93
N GLY A 189 -6.49 8.50 -17.74
CA GLY A 189 -6.48 7.07 -17.46
C GLY A 189 -5.50 6.30 -18.34
N ARG A 190 -4.29 6.81 -18.57
CA ARG A 190 -3.37 6.21 -19.57
C ARG A 190 -2.37 5.23 -18.97
N ILE A 191 -2.02 5.43 -17.70
CA ILE A 191 -0.99 4.64 -17.03
C ILE A 191 -1.67 3.44 -16.35
N PRO A 192 -1.22 2.21 -16.58
CA PRO A 192 -1.77 1.04 -15.90
C PRO A 192 -1.52 1.09 -14.39
N TYR A 193 -2.33 0.34 -13.65
CA TYR A 193 -2.23 0.22 -12.19
C TYR A 193 -1.64 -1.13 -11.77
N LEU A 194 -0.75 -1.11 -10.79
CA LEU A 194 -0.32 -2.26 -10.01
C LEU A 194 -0.78 -2.05 -8.57
N VAL A 195 -1.76 -2.81 -8.10
CA VAL A 195 -2.30 -2.68 -6.74
C VAL A 195 -1.69 -3.78 -5.86
N ILE A 196 -0.91 -3.39 -4.87
CA ILE A 196 -0.40 -4.25 -3.81
C ILE A 196 -1.47 -4.30 -2.72
N THR A 197 -2.11 -5.45 -2.52
CA THR A 197 -3.03 -5.67 -1.39
C THR A 197 -2.21 -6.08 -0.19
N THR A 198 -1.96 -5.17 0.75
CA THR A 198 -1.20 -5.47 1.98
C THR A 198 -2.00 -6.33 2.95
N GLN A 199 -3.31 -6.39 2.73
CA GLN A 199 -4.30 -7.05 3.58
C GLN A 199 -4.18 -6.55 5.02
N CYS A 200 -4.48 -5.26 5.12
CA CYS A 200 -5.26 -4.64 6.18
C CYS A 200 -6.54 -5.46 6.46
N HIS A 201 -7.17 -5.35 7.63
CA HIS A 201 -8.49 -5.90 7.87
C HIS A 201 -9.47 -5.33 6.84
N TYR A 202 -9.58 -5.95 5.66
CA TYR A 202 -10.90 -6.33 5.19
C TYR A 202 -11.90 -5.18 4.88
N ASP A 203 -11.47 -3.95 4.68
CA ASP A 203 -12.34 -2.81 4.32
C ASP A 203 -11.67 -1.94 3.25
N HIS A 204 -10.32 -1.86 3.23
CA HIS A 204 -9.59 -0.99 2.29
C HIS A 204 -9.28 -1.60 0.92
N ILE A 205 -9.99 -2.67 0.55
CA ILE A 205 -9.93 -3.24 -0.80
C ILE A 205 -11.11 -2.81 -1.64
N MET A 206 -12.10 -2.16 -1.02
CA MET A 206 -13.31 -1.77 -1.72
C MET A 206 -12.96 -0.92 -2.92
N GLY A 207 -12.09 0.09 -2.80
CA GLY A 207 -11.69 0.94 -3.92
C GLY A 207 -11.18 0.23 -5.18
N ILE A 208 -10.75 -1.04 -5.14
CA ILE A 208 -10.38 -1.85 -6.31
C ILE A 208 -11.49 -1.85 -7.37
N TRP A 209 -12.77 -1.94 -6.99
CA TRP A 209 -13.90 -1.91 -7.94
C TRP A 209 -14.08 -0.59 -8.70
N LYS A 210 -13.43 0.49 -8.24
CA LYS A 210 -13.47 1.82 -8.88
C LYS A 210 -12.30 2.01 -9.84
N LEU A 211 -11.37 1.06 -9.89
CA LEU A 211 -10.27 1.06 -10.84
C LEU A 211 -10.70 0.35 -12.13
N PRO A 212 -10.07 0.67 -13.28
CA PRO A 212 -10.30 -0.03 -14.53
C PRO A 212 -10.13 -1.55 -14.36
N PRO A 213 -11.01 -2.38 -14.94
CA PRO A 213 -11.00 -3.81 -14.68
C PRO A 213 -9.71 -4.49 -15.16
N PRO A 214 -9.32 -5.62 -14.55
CA PRO A 214 -8.25 -6.45 -15.09
C PRO A 214 -8.63 -7.00 -16.48
N PRO A 215 -7.65 -7.38 -17.31
CA PRO A 215 -7.93 -8.00 -18.62
C PRO A 215 -8.82 -9.24 -18.47
N ARG A 216 -9.88 -9.35 -19.29
CA ARG A 216 -10.84 -10.47 -19.26
C ARG A 216 -10.19 -11.86 -19.27
N ARG A 217 -9.01 -12.00 -19.88
CA ARG A 217 -8.24 -13.26 -19.93
C ARG A 217 -7.89 -13.83 -18.55
N TYR A 218 -7.72 -13.00 -17.52
CA TYR A 218 -7.41 -13.48 -16.17
C TYR A 218 -8.62 -14.10 -15.47
N LEU A 219 -9.84 -13.64 -15.78
CA LEU A 219 -11.06 -14.18 -15.17
C LEU A 219 -11.39 -15.59 -15.69
N LEU A 220 -11.01 -15.91 -16.92
CA LEU A 220 -11.31 -17.21 -17.56
C LEU A 220 -10.35 -18.35 -17.17
N ARG A 221 -9.21 -18.05 -16.51
CA ARG A 221 -8.22 -19.07 -16.12
C ARG A 221 -8.40 -19.58 -14.68
N GLN A 222 -9.36 -19.06 -13.94
CA GLN A 222 -9.80 -19.67 -12.69
C GLN A 222 -10.47 -21.02 -13.06
N PRO A 223 -10.15 -22.14 -12.38
CA PRO A 223 -10.88 -23.39 -12.56
C PRO A 223 -12.37 -23.07 -12.43
N SER A 224 -13.17 -23.44 -13.42
CA SER A 224 -14.61 -23.24 -13.37
C SER A 224 -15.13 -23.96 -12.12
N GLU A 225 -15.43 -23.19 -11.07
CA GLU A 225 -16.30 -23.62 -9.99
C GLU A 225 -17.57 -24.19 -10.64
N PRO A 226 -17.98 -25.43 -10.31
CA PRO A 226 -19.16 -26.02 -10.91
C PRO A 226 -20.36 -25.11 -10.64
N SER A 227 -21.08 -24.73 -11.70
CA SER A 227 -22.22 -23.81 -11.70
C SER A 227 -23.39 -24.16 -10.77
N GLN A 228 -23.30 -25.24 -9.99
CA GLN A 228 -24.31 -25.68 -9.03
C GLN A 228 -24.43 -24.73 -7.80
N LEU A 229 -23.34 -24.08 -7.39
CA LEU A 229 -23.35 -23.18 -6.22
C LEU A 229 -24.12 -21.87 -6.45
N LEU A 230 -24.25 -21.39 -7.69
CA LEU A 230 -25.08 -20.22 -8.02
C LEU A 230 -26.58 -20.52 -7.90
N GLN A 231 -26.98 -21.79 -8.00
CA GLN A 231 -28.38 -22.21 -7.90
C GLN A 231 -28.78 -22.49 -6.45
N GLU A 232 -27.91 -23.12 -5.66
CA GLU A 232 -28.12 -23.40 -4.23
C GLU A 232 -28.13 -22.15 -3.34
N GLN A 233 -27.34 -21.11 -3.66
CA GLN A 233 -27.37 -19.85 -2.91
C GLN A 233 -28.65 -19.03 -3.15
N SER A 234 -29.34 -19.23 -4.27
CA SER A 234 -30.67 -18.62 -4.51
C SER A 234 -31.79 -19.32 -3.73
N GLU A 235 -31.60 -20.60 -3.35
CA GLU A 235 -32.58 -21.38 -2.58
C GLU A 235 -32.33 -21.31 -1.07
N SER A 236 -31.07 -21.26 -0.63
CA SER A 236 -30.73 -21.06 0.79
C SER A 236 -31.25 -19.71 1.30
N TYR A 237 -31.17 -18.64 0.51
CA TYR A 237 -31.75 -17.32 0.86
C TYR A 237 -33.28 -17.30 0.90
N LYS A 238 -33.97 -18.21 0.18
CA LYS A 238 -35.43 -18.34 0.25
C LYS A 238 -35.89 -19.10 1.49
N ASN A 239 -35.08 -20.03 1.98
CA ASN A 239 -35.45 -20.88 3.11
C ASN A 239 -35.18 -20.24 4.48
N THR A 240 -34.25 -19.28 4.60
CA THR A 240 -34.00 -18.58 5.87
C THR A 240 -35.05 -17.50 6.20
N VAL A 241 -35.95 -17.16 5.27
CA VAL A 241 -37.01 -16.15 5.47
C VAL A 241 -38.36 -16.75 5.89
N LEU A 242 -38.51 -18.08 5.94
CA LEU A 242 -39.81 -18.73 6.21
C LEU A 242 -39.97 -19.32 7.62
N GLU A 243 -38.96 -19.28 8.49
CA GLU A 243 -39.09 -19.74 9.88
C GLU A 243 -38.89 -18.59 10.87
N GLY A 244 -39.91 -17.73 11.01
CA GLY A 244 -40.00 -16.84 12.17
C GLY A 244 -40.76 -15.54 11.99
N ARG A 245 -42.10 -15.60 11.92
CA ARG A 245 -43.03 -14.76 12.71
C ARG A 245 -44.45 -14.79 12.11
N ASP A 246 -45.37 -15.30 12.92
CA ASP A 246 -46.78 -14.95 12.87
C ASP A 246 -46.96 -13.46 13.20
N GLY A 247 -47.79 -12.78 12.40
CA GLY A 247 -48.48 -11.55 12.79
C GLY A 247 -47.92 -10.24 12.25
N GLY A 248 -48.49 -9.76 11.13
CA GLY A 248 -48.39 -8.35 10.72
C GLY A 248 -48.25 -8.19 9.21
N LYS A 249 -49.38 -8.09 8.49
CA LYS A 249 -49.43 -7.75 7.08
C LYS A 249 -48.95 -6.32 6.88
N ASP A 250 -47.77 -6.13 6.32
CA ASP A 250 -47.43 -5.03 5.41
C ASP A 250 -46.29 -5.48 4.49
N SER A 251 -46.66 -5.85 3.27
CA SER A 251 -45.80 -6.38 2.23
C SER A 251 -45.08 -5.22 1.52
N MET A 252 -43.82 -4.96 1.87
CA MET A 252 -42.89 -4.24 0.98
C MET A 252 -42.13 -5.26 0.11
N ALA A 253 -42.30 -5.14 -1.20
CA ALA A 253 -41.56 -5.90 -2.18
C ALA A 253 -40.08 -5.46 -2.19
N LEU A 254 -39.17 -6.37 -1.83
CA LEU A 254 -37.73 -6.21 -2.06
C LEU A 254 -37.46 -6.24 -3.56
N ALA A 255 -37.12 -5.09 -4.13
CA ALA A 255 -36.72 -4.96 -5.52
C ALA A 255 -35.36 -5.62 -5.74
N SER A 256 -35.31 -6.59 -6.65
CA SER A 256 -34.10 -7.15 -7.24
C SER A 256 -33.30 -6.02 -7.89
N PHE A 257 -32.14 -5.67 -7.32
CA PHE A 257 -31.18 -4.73 -7.91
C PHE A 257 -30.40 -5.44 -9.03
N ASP A 258 -30.98 -5.46 -10.23
CA ASP A 258 -30.30 -5.90 -11.44
C ASP A 258 -29.70 -4.66 -12.13
N GLN A 259 -28.43 -4.37 -11.82
CA GLN A 259 -27.73 -3.19 -12.33
C GLN A 259 -27.34 -3.40 -13.80
N LYS A 260 -28.30 -3.12 -14.70
CA LYS A 260 -28.03 -3.01 -16.15
C LYS A 260 -27.14 -1.80 -16.43
N HIS A 261 -25.83 -1.99 -16.40
CA HIS A 261 -24.86 -1.02 -16.89
C HIS A 261 -25.07 -0.79 -18.40
N ARG A 262 -25.56 0.41 -18.77
CA ARG A 262 -25.70 0.86 -20.15
C ARG A 262 -24.31 1.08 -20.75
N ALA A 263 -23.99 0.38 -21.83
CA ALA A 263 -22.68 0.46 -22.48
C ALA A 263 -22.44 1.85 -23.10
N LEU A 264 -21.56 2.64 -22.48
CA LEU A 264 -20.98 3.85 -23.06
C LEU A 264 -19.93 3.46 -24.12
N PRO A 265 -19.66 4.32 -25.13
CA PRO A 265 -18.64 4.06 -26.15
C PRO A 265 -17.29 3.79 -25.49
N GLN A 266 -16.72 2.61 -25.78
CA GLN A 266 -15.51 2.14 -25.10
C GLN A 266 -14.28 2.92 -25.58
N PRO A 267 -13.54 3.60 -24.69
CA PRO A 267 -12.25 4.18 -25.04
C PRO A 267 -11.32 3.07 -25.54
N THR A 268 -10.63 3.31 -26.67
CA THR A 268 -9.84 2.30 -27.41
C THR A 268 -8.56 1.86 -26.72
N THR A 269 -8.23 2.41 -25.55
CA THR A 269 -7.12 1.99 -24.70
C THR A 269 -7.62 1.87 -23.27
N THR A 270 -8.20 0.73 -22.91
CA THR A 270 -8.60 0.45 -21.54
C THR A 270 -7.35 0.31 -20.68
N THR A 271 -7.12 1.25 -19.77
CA THR A 271 -6.19 1.13 -18.65
C THR A 271 -6.41 -0.21 -17.96
N MET A 272 -5.34 -0.86 -17.54
CA MET A 272 -5.41 -2.19 -16.92
C MET A 272 -4.95 -2.13 -15.47
N THR A 273 -5.64 -2.89 -14.62
CA THR A 273 -5.26 -3.07 -13.21
C THR A 273 -4.74 -4.48 -13.01
N THR A 274 -3.53 -4.60 -12.47
CA THR A 274 -2.93 -5.86 -12.02
C THR A 274 -2.94 -5.89 -10.50
N ILE A 275 -3.54 -6.92 -9.91
CA ILE A 275 -3.53 -7.13 -8.45
C ILE A 275 -2.33 -8.00 -8.07
N LEU A 276 -1.53 -7.53 -7.10
CA LEU A 276 -0.48 -8.26 -6.44
C LEU A 276 -0.92 -8.60 -5.02
N ALA A 277 -0.90 -9.89 -4.67
CA ALA A 277 -1.24 -10.39 -3.34
C ALA A 277 -0.19 -11.37 -2.83
N SER A 278 -0.24 -11.69 -1.54
CA SER A 278 0.69 -12.61 -0.88
C SER A 278 0.55 -14.01 -1.44
N SER A 279 1.65 -14.64 -1.86
CA SER A 279 1.63 -16.07 -2.21
C SER A 279 1.38 -16.97 -0.99
N ARG A 280 1.52 -16.43 0.22
CA ARG A 280 1.20 -17.11 1.47
C ARG A 280 -0.30 -17.04 1.73
N ALA A 281 -0.87 -18.18 2.15
CA ALA A 281 -2.29 -18.30 2.45
C ALA A 281 -3.23 -17.82 1.32
N LYS A 282 -2.90 -18.16 0.06
CA LYS A 282 -3.76 -17.87 -1.12
C LYS A 282 -5.23 -18.26 -0.93
N HIS A 283 -5.47 -19.30 -0.12
CA HIS A 283 -6.81 -19.76 0.21
C HIS A 283 -7.66 -18.68 0.89
N SER A 284 -7.08 -17.69 1.56
CA SER A 284 -7.82 -16.56 2.15
C SER A 284 -8.42 -15.62 1.10
N VAL A 285 -7.84 -15.59 -0.11
CA VAL A 285 -8.31 -14.74 -1.22
C VAL A 285 -9.07 -15.54 -2.29
N THR A 286 -8.73 -16.81 -2.47
CA THR A 286 -9.31 -17.67 -3.52
C THR A 286 -9.77 -19.01 -2.93
N PRO A 287 -10.99 -19.50 -3.23
CA PRO A 287 -12.03 -18.91 -4.09
C PRO A 287 -12.64 -17.62 -3.52
N TYR A 288 -13.47 -16.93 -4.32
CA TYR A 288 -14.10 -15.66 -3.92
C TYR A 288 -14.89 -15.75 -2.61
N SER A 289 -15.49 -16.90 -2.30
CA SER A 289 -16.18 -17.11 -1.01
C SER A 289 -15.25 -16.91 0.19
N ASN A 290 -13.97 -17.27 0.06
CA ASN A 290 -12.99 -17.01 1.11
C ASN A 290 -12.66 -15.52 1.17
N LEU A 291 -12.43 -14.86 0.04
CA LEU A 291 -12.26 -13.41 0.04
C LEU A 291 -13.46 -12.72 0.71
N GLN A 292 -14.69 -13.08 0.36
CA GLN A 292 -15.92 -12.52 0.94
C GLN A 292 -15.99 -12.70 2.46
N ARG A 293 -15.66 -13.90 2.95
CA ARG A 293 -15.68 -14.25 4.38
C ARG A 293 -14.60 -13.53 5.15
N TYR A 294 -13.40 -13.51 4.60
CA TYR A 294 -12.24 -12.91 5.25
C TYR A 294 -12.36 -11.39 5.19
N SER A 295 -12.66 -10.78 4.02
CA SER A 295 -12.77 -9.34 3.77
C SER A 295 -13.85 -8.53 4.50
N LEU A 296 -14.32 -8.89 5.72
CA LEU A 296 -15.28 -8.19 6.61
C LEU A 296 -16.60 -7.75 5.96
N CYS A 297 -16.67 -7.77 4.64
CA CYS A 297 -17.79 -7.44 3.79
C CYS A 297 -18.95 -8.31 4.20
N GLU A 298 -18.73 -9.61 4.41
CA GLU A 298 -19.77 -10.51 4.94
C GLU A 298 -20.30 -10.04 6.30
N LYS A 299 -19.43 -9.62 7.23
CA LYS A 299 -19.84 -9.12 8.56
C LYS A 299 -20.54 -7.75 8.49
N LEU A 300 -20.29 -6.97 7.44
CA LEU A 300 -20.92 -5.67 7.19
C LEU A 300 -22.14 -5.76 6.25
N GLY A 301 -22.47 -6.95 5.72
CA GLY A 301 -23.51 -7.12 4.71
C GLY A 301 -23.15 -6.54 3.33
N LEU A 302 -21.87 -6.32 3.06
CA LEU A 302 -21.31 -5.83 1.79
C LEU A 302 -20.80 -6.99 0.94
N GLN A 303 -20.63 -6.74 -0.37
CA GLN A 303 -19.96 -7.68 -1.27
C GLN A 303 -18.49 -7.29 -1.45
N ALA A 304 -17.60 -8.25 -1.28
CA ALA A 304 -16.18 -8.07 -1.56
C ALA A 304 -15.95 -7.72 -3.05
N PRO A 305 -14.84 -7.04 -3.41
CA PRO A 305 -14.59 -6.72 -4.80
C PRO A 305 -14.18 -8.01 -5.51
N ARG A 306 -14.73 -8.24 -6.70
CA ARG A 306 -14.34 -9.37 -7.55
C ARG A 306 -13.11 -9.00 -8.37
N TYR A 307 -11.98 -9.63 -8.10
CA TYR A 307 -10.75 -9.45 -8.88
C TYR A 307 -9.98 -10.76 -9.02
N ALA A 308 -9.11 -10.82 -10.03
CA ALA A 308 -8.13 -11.89 -10.19
C ALA A 308 -6.76 -11.40 -9.74
N VAL A 309 -6.07 -12.20 -8.92
CA VAL A 309 -4.68 -11.93 -8.55
C VAL A 309 -3.80 -12.18 -9.78
N GLY A 310 -3.17 -11.12 -10.28
CA GLY A 310 -2.24 -11.18 -11.41
C GLY A 310 -0.83 -11.59 -10.99
N ILE A 311 -0.41 -11.23 -9.76
CA ILE A 311 0.91 -11.55 -9.21
C ILE A 311 0.76 -12.13 -7.80
N TRP A 312 1.21 -13.36 -7.61
CA TRP A 312 1.34 -13.98 -6.28
C TRP A 312 2.77 -13.81 -5.78
N ALA A 313 3.01 -12.79 -4.96
CA ALA A 313 4.34 -12.42 -4.54
C ALA A 313 4.88 -13.32 -3.43
N GLN A 314 6.08 -13.87 -3.62
CA GLN A 314 6.83 -14.62 -2.61
C GLN A 314 7.43 -13.70 -1.55
N ASP A 315 7.79 -14.27 -0.39
CA ASP A 315 8.53 -13.55 0.64
C ASP A 315 9.88 -13.09 0.06
N MET A 316 10.26 -11.85 0.36
CA MET A 316 11.47 -11.19 -0.15
C MET A 316 11.53 -11.00 -1.68
N GLN A 317 10.41 -11.15 -2.39
CA GLN A 317 10.38 -10.96 -3.85
C GLN A 317 10.50 -9.48 -4.23
N ARG A 318 11.46 -9.16 -5.12
CA ARG A 318 11.50 -7.87 -5.82
C ARG A 318 10.39 -7.81 -6.87
N VAL A 319 9.63 -6.72 -6.86
CA VAL A 319 8.46 -6.53 -7.73
C VAL A 319 8.89 -5.93 -9.06
N VAL A 320 8.65 -6.70 -10.12
CA VAL A 320 8.77 -6.28 -11.52
C VAL A 320 7.39 -6.31 -12.13
N TYR A 321 6.96 -5.21 -12.72
CA TYR A 321 5.70 -5.12 -13.44
C TYR A 321 5.93 -5.42 -14.91
N THR A 322 5.31 -6.48 -15.40
CA THR A 322 5.26 -6.81 -16.84
C THR A 322 3.87 -6.45 -17.35
N PRO A 323 3.74 -5.48 -18.26
CA PRO A 323 2.46 -5.19 -18.90
C PRO A 323 1.90 -6.46 -19.54
N PRO A 324 0.59 -6.73 -19.43
CA PRO A 324 0.00 -7.86 -20.12
C PRO A 324 0.21 -7.69 -21.64
N PRO A 325 0.45 -8.80 -22.38
CA PRO A 325 0.63 -8.72 -23.81
C PRO A 325 -0.60 -8.10 -24.47
N PRO A 326 -0.43 -7.31 -25.55
CA PRO A 326 -1.56 -6.76 -26.27
C PRO A 326 -2.53 -7.88 -26.66
N SER A 327 -3.82 -7.65 -26.47
CA SER A 327 -4.82 -8.64 -26.91
C SER A 327 -4.64 -8.82 -28.42
N PRO A 328 -4.51 -10.05 -28.93
CA PRO A 328 -4.37 -10.29 -30.36
C PRO A 328 -5.55 -9.62 -31.05
N SER A 329 -5.25 -8.68 -31.94
CA SER A 329 -6.25 -7.98 -32.71
C SER A 329 -7.08 -9.01 -33.46
N ALA A 330 -8.39 -9.06 -33.20
CA ALA A 330 -9.29 -10.01 -33.85
C ALA A 330 -9.31 -9.87 -35.39
N ASP A 331 -8.79 -8.75 -35.92
CA ASP A 331 -8.75 -8.44 -37.35
C ASP A 331 -7.52 -8.95 -38.10
N SER A 332 -6.51 -9.53 -37.43
CA SER A 332 -5.38 -10.15 -38.13
C SER A 332 -5.69 -11.60 -38.51
N GLY A 333 -6.78 -11.82 -39.27
CA GLY A 333 -7.18 -13.11 -39.85
C GLY A 333 -6.34 -13.57 -41.05
N GLY A 334 -5.13 -13.03 -41.22
CA GLY A 334 -4.20 -13.47 -42.25
C GLY A 334 -3.25 -14.51 -41.67
N GLY A 335 -3.36 -15.77 -42.12
CA GLY A 335 -2.49 -16.88 -41.74
C GLY A 335 -1.03 -16.58 -42.05
N ARG A 336 -0.32 -16.01 -41.07
CA ARG A 336 1.13 -15.88 -41.11
C ARG A 336 1.74 -17.17 -40.62
N ASP A 337 2.69 -17.66 -41.41
CA ASP A 337 3.46 -18.87 -41.18
C ASP A 337 4.05 -18.87 -39.77
N GLU A 338 3.95 -20.03 -39.09
CA GLU A 338 4.21 -20.23 -37.65
C GLU A 338 5.70 -20.12 -37.24
N ASP A 339 6.60 -19.71 -38.14
CA ASP A 339 8.05 -19.86 -37.96
C ASP A 339 8.82 -18.58 -37.54
N ASP A 340 8.15 -17.43 -37.40
CA ASP A 340 8.78 -16.22 -36.87
C ASP A 340 8.53 -16.10 -35.35
N ASP A 341 9.33 -16.86 -34.56
CA ASP A 341 9.48 -16.79 -33.09
C ASP A 341 10.10 -15.45 -32.62
N ALA A 342 9.63 -14.32 -33.15
CA ALA A 342 10.02 -13.01 -32.65
C ALA A 342 9.52 -12.88 -31.21
N GLU A 343 10.40 -13.14 -30.23
CA GLU A 343 10.19 -12.85 -28.82
C GLU A 343 9.72 -11.39 -28.70
N ASP A 344 8.41 -11.21 -28.56
CA ASP A 344 7.79 -9.91 -28.35
C ASP A 344 8.31 -9.39 -27.01
N GLY A 345 9.30 -8.49 -27.09
CA GLY A 345 10.16 -8.04 -26.00
C GLY A 345 9.38 -7.22 -24.97
N ALA A 346 8.55 -7.90 -24.17
CA ALA A 346 7.75 -7.29 -23.13
C ALA A 346 8.63 -6.48 -22.19
N VAL A 347 8.31 -5.18 -22.09
CA VAL A 347 9.08 -4.25 -21.28
C VAL A 347 8.80 -4.50 -19.80
N ASN A 348 9.80 -4.95 -19.07
CA ASN A 348 9.73 -5.18 -17.63
C ASN A 348 10.01 -3.88 -16.85
N ILE A 349 9.04 -3.38 -16.08
CA ILE A 349 9.18 -2.19 -15.23
C ILE A 349 9.61 -2.59 -13.81
N SER A 350 10.88 -2.37 -13.46
CA SER A 350 11.36 -2.48 -12.08
C SER A 350 10.75 -1.38 -11.21
N THR A 351 10.17 -1.77 -10.06
CA THR A 351 9.49 -0.82 -9.15
C THR A 351 10.38 -0.33 -8.00
N GLY A 352 11.48 -1.03 -7.74
CA GLY A 352 12.31 -0.86 -6.54
C GLY A 352 11.68 -1.43 -5.24
N ILE A 353 10.53 -2.10 -5.35
CA ILE A 353 9.77 -2.61 -4.20
C ILE A 353 10.14 -4.08 -3.93
N THR A 354 10.31 -4.43 -2.66
CA THR A 354 10.48 -5.78 -2.14
C THR A 354 9.30 -6.14 -1.24
N ILE A 355 8.68 -7.29 -1.46
CA ILE A 355 7.56 -7.80 -0.64
C ILE A 355 8.11 -8.59 0.56
N LEU A 356 7.49 -8.43 1.73
CA LEU A 356 7.74 -9.26 2.91
C LEU A 356 6.42 -9.86 3.38
N HIS A 357 6.32 -11.17 3.56
CA HIS A 357 5.13 -11.78 4.18
C HIS A 357 5.09 -11.48 5.67
N THR A 358 3.97 -11.01 6.19
CA THR A 358 3.83 -10.59 7.60
C THR A 358 2.60 -11.22 8.25
N PRO A 359 2.46 -12.56 8.18
CA PRO A 359 1.29 -13.26 8.69
C PRO A 359 1.07 -13.01 10.18
N GLY A 360 -0.18 -13.17 10.60
CA GLY A 360 -0.58 -13.23 12.00
C GLY A 360 -1.60 -12.17 12.36
N HIS A 361 -1.50 -11.00 11.76
CA HIS A 361 -2.60 -10.05 11.76
C HIS A 361 -3.79 -10.61 10.95
N THR A 362 -3.57 -10.91 9.66
CA THR A 362 -4.30 -11.91 8.89
C THR A 362 -3.33 -13.01 8.40
N PRO A 363 -3.82 -14.17 7.94
CA PRO A 363 -2.96 -15.25 7.45
C PRO A 363 -2.08 -14.90 6.23
N ASP A 364 -2.54 -13.96 5.41
CA ASP A 364 -1.97 -13.53 4.13
C ASP A 364 -1.50 -12.07 4.11
N SER A 365 -1.45 -11.40 5.27
CA SER A 365 -0.84 -10.08 5.41
C SER A 365 0.57 -10.03 4.80
N LEU A 366 0.88 -8.91 4.15
CA LEU A 366 2.21 -8.61 3.65
C LEU A 366 2.58 -7.15 3.93
N ALA A 367 3.88 -6.90 4.01
CA ALA A 367 4.49 -5.59 3.97
C ALA A 367 5.23 -5.41 2.64
N TRP A 368 5.57 -4.16 2.32
CA TRP A 368 6.47 -3.85 1.21
C TRP A 368 7.50 -2.80 1.60
N TYR A 369 8.70 -2.93 1.05
CA TYR A 369 9.81 -2.00 1.24
C TYR A 369 10.23 -1.43 -0.11
N ASP A 370 10.25 -0.11 -0.24
CA ASP A 370 10.78 0.59 -1.40
C ASP A 370 12.23 1.04 -1.14
N GLU A 371 13.16 0.47 -1.90
CA GLU A 371 14.59 0.74 -1.78
C GLU A 371 14.95 2.20 -2.09
N GLY A 372 14.29 2.81 -3.09
CA GLY A 372 14.63 4.15 -3.54
C GLY A 372 14.22 5.25 -2.56
N THR A 373 13.12 5.04 -1.83
CA THR A 373 12.60 5.99 -0.84
C THR A 373 12.88 5.55 0.60
N ARG A 374 13.51 4.39 0.79
CA ARG A 374 13.74 3.74 2.09
C ARG A 374 12.48 3.71 2.96
N THR A 375 11.35 3.44 2.33
CA THR A 375 10.04 3.43 2.98
C THR A 375 9.54 2.00 3.11
N LEU A 376 9.13 1.62 4.31
CA LEU A 376 8.51 0.34 4.63
C LEU A 376 7.03 0.59 4.96
N CYS A 377 6.10 -0.08 4.26
CA CYS A 377 4.68 -0.09 4.61
C CYS A 377 4.27 -1.46 5.13
N VAL A 378 3.60 -1.51 6.29
CA VAL A 378 3.24 -2.78 6.98
C VAL A 378 1.74 -3.10 6.96
N GLY A 379 0.94 -2.35 6.20
CA GLY A 379 -0.52 -2.48 6.19
C GLY A 379 -1.10 -2.26 7.60
N ASP A 380 -1.98 -3.14 8.04
CA ASP A 380 -2.54 -3.12 9.41
C ASP A 380 -1.76 -3.94 10.43
N SER A 381 -0.61 -4.52 10.04
CA SER A 381 0.16 -5.37 10.95
C SER A 381 0.35 -4.69 12.30
N PHE A 382 0.70 -3.39 12.29
CA PHE A 382 0.62 -2.50 13.44
C PHE A 382 0.69 -1.05 12.97
N TYR A 383 0.14 -0.15 13.76
CA TYR A 383 0.20 1.29 13.52
C TYR A 383 0.09 2.05 14.84
N LEU A 384 0.58 3.28 14.85
CA LEU A 384 0.48 4.19 15.98
C LEU A 384 -0.98 4.53 16.26
N LYS A 385 -1.31 4.79 17.52
CA LYS A 385 -2.63 5.25 17.93
C LYS A 385 -3.04 6.52 17.17
N GLN A 386 -2.12 7.48 17.07
CA GLN A 386 -2.26 8.75 16.35
C GLN A 386 -0.87 9.30 15.96
N THR A 387 -0.80 10.15 14.95
CA THR A 387 0.41 10.89 14.57
C THR A 387 0.15 12.39 14.43
N GLY A 388 1.20 13.18 14.18
CA GLY A 388 1.03 14.58 13.80
C GLY A 388 0.08 14.74 12.61
N THR A 389 0.25 13.90 11.58
CA THR A 389 -0.56 13.89 10.36
C THR A 389 -2.05 13.67 10.62
N THR A 390 -2.41 12.75 11.54
CA THR A 390 -3.82 12.49 11.87
C THR A 390 -4.41 13.56 12.78
N ARG A 391 -3.62 14.11 13.71
CA ARG A 391 -4.05 15.21 14.58
C ARG A 391 -4.28 16.52 13.84
N SER A 392 -3.56 16.74 12.74
CA SER A 392 -3.67 17.94 11.90
C SER A 392 -4.24 17.63 10.51
N ALA A 393 -5.12 16.65 10.39
CA ALA A 393 -5.74 16.31 9.11
C ALA A 393 -6.59 17.48 8.58
N ALA A 394 -6.74 17.56 7.25
CA ALA A 394 -7.40 18.69 6.59
C ALA A 394 -8.88 18.87 6.97
N TRP A 395 -9.53 17.79 7.40
CA TRP A 395 -10.92 17.75 7.87
C TRP A 395 -11.05 17.78 9.40
N GLY A 396 -9.97 18.08 10.12
CA GLY A 396 -9.93 18.08 11.59
C GLY A 396 -9.30 16.80 12.17
N PRO A 397 -9.02 16.78 13.48
CA PRO A 397 -8.33 15.65 14.11
C PRO A 397 -9.09 14.34 13.96
N GLU A 398 -8.39 13.31 13.47
CA GLU A 398 -8.94 11.96 13.35
C GLU A 398 -8.97 11.22 14.69
N PRO A 399 -9.93 10.30 14.87
CA PRO A 399 -10.00 9.50 16.08
C PRO A 399 -8.75 8.63 16.24
N PRO A 400 -8.34 8.33 17.48
CA PRO A 400 -7.29 7.35 17.73
C PRO A 400 -7.74 5.97 17.27
N MET A 401 -6.85 5.24 16.57
CA MET A 401 -7.16 3.92 16.02
C MET A 401 -6.35 2.84 16.74
N PRO A 402 -6.99 1.83 17.36
CA PRO A 402 -6.28 0.70 17.95
C PRO A 402 -5.89 -0.33 16.88
N ILE A 403 -4.75 -1.00 17.06
CA ILE A 403 -4.40 -2.19 16.28
C ILE A 403 -5.49 -3.25 16.55
N MET A 404 -6.19 -3.64 15.51
CA MET A 404 -7.26 -4.62 15.62
C MET A 404 -6.72 -6.04 15.43
N PHE A 405 -7.17 -6.98 16.27
CA PHE A 405 -7.04 -8.41 16.01
C PHE A 405 -8.44 -9.04 16.04
N ASN A 406 -8.66 -10.05 15.21
CA ASN A 406 -9.90 -10.81 15.15
C ASN A 406 -9.65 -12.27 15.57
N MET A 407 -10.69 -13.10 15.58
CA MET A 407 -10.56 -14.51 15.99
C MET A 407 -9.64 -15.35 15.06
N ASP A 408 -9.45 -14.93 13.82
CA ASP A 408 -8.55 -15.57 12.85
C ASP A 408 -7.10 -15.09 13.00
N SER A 409 -6.87 -14.01 13.74
CA SER A 409 -5.54 -13.51 14.03
C SER A 409 -4.74 -14.51 14.90
N LEU A 410 -3.44 -14.62 14.59
CA LEU A 410 -2.49 -15.48 15.26
C LEU A 410 -1.35 -14.64 15.83
N LEU A 411 -1.48 -14.22 17.10
CA LEU A 411 -0.53 -13.32 17.74
C LEU A 411 0.92 -13.83 17.75
N ALA A 412 1.13 -15.16 17.84
CA ALA A 412 2.47 -15.74 17.72
C ALA A 412 3.07 -15.61 16.31
N SER A 413 2.27 -15.74 15.26
CA SER A 413 2.75 -15.49 13.89
C SER A 413 3.01 -14.01 13.66
N TRP A 414 2.18 -13.15 14.23
CA TRP A 414 2.37 -11.69 14.18
C TRP A 414 3.68 -11.30 14.88
N TRP A 415 3.98 -11.92 16.02
CA TRP A 415 5.20 -11.70 16.78
C TRP A 415 6.47 -12.01 15.97
N GLU A 416 6.49 -13.18 15.32
CA GLU A 416 7.60 -13.57 14.44
C GLU A 416 7.71 -12.68 13.21
N SER A 417 6.58 -12.23 12.65
CA SER A 417 6.56 -11.24 11.57
C SER A 417 7.16 -9.90 12.01
N ALA A 418 6.82 -9.40 13.20
CA ALA A 418 7.37 -8.16 13.73
C ALA A 418 8.89 -8.25 13.96
N LYS A 419 9.40 -9.38 14.49
CA LYS A 419 10.84 -9.66 14.63
C LYS A 419 11.54 -9.65 13.27
N LYS A 420 11.00 -10.39 12.29
CA LYS A 420 11.56 -10.44 10.93
C LYS A 420 11.67 -9.04 10.31
N ILE A 421 10.62 -8.22 10.43
CA ILE A 421 10.64 -6.86 9.89
C ILE A 421 11.67 -5.99 10.64
N LEU A 422 11.76 -6.11 11.96
CA LEU A 422 12.75 -5.38 12.76
C LEU A 422 14.18 -5.69 12.31
N ASP A 423 14.50 -6.97 12.13
CA ASP A 423 15.82 -7.41 11.68
C ASP A 423 16.11 -6.92 10.25
N PHE A 424 15.13 -6.98 9.36
CA PHE A 424 15.23 -6.41 8.01
C PHE A 424 15.52 -4.90 8.05
N VAL A 425 14.80 -4.14 8.88
CA VAL A 425 15.00 -2.69 9.03
C VAL A 425 16.39 -2.38 9.58
N LYS A 426 16.86 -3.11 10.59
CA LYS A 426 18.22 -2.97 11.13
C LYS A 426 19.27 -3.22 10.06
N GLN A 427 19.11 -4.31 9.30
CA GLN A 427 20.01 -4.61 8.19
C GLN A 427 20.05 -3.43 7.19
N LYS A 428 18.89 -2.93 6.75
CA LYS A 428 18.83 -1.81 5.80
C LYS A 428 19.44 -0.53 6.38
N ASN A 429 19.23 -0.24 7.66
CA ASN A 429 19.83 0.92 8.34
C ASN A 429 21.36 0.85 8.41
N ASN A 430 21.96 -0.34 8.34
CA ASN A 430 23.42 -0.53 8.43
C ASN A 430 24.15 -0.52 7.07
N VAL A 431 23.45 -0.71 5.94
CA VAL A 431 24.03 -0.75 4.57
C VAL A 431 24.53 0.65 4.15
N GLY A 432 25.78 0.96 4.44
CA GLY A 432 26.37 2.29 4.21
C GLY A 432 27.27 2.76 5.35
N SER A 433 27.54 1.89 6.32
CA SER A 433 28.51 2.12 7.39
C SER A 433 29.87 1.45 7.18
N CYS A 434 30.05 0.64 6.12
CA CYS A 434 31.14 -0.34 6.07
C CYS A 434 32.01 -0.37 4.81
N GLU A 435 31.79 0.48 3.79
CA GLU A 435 32.47 0.30 2.50
C GLU A 435 33.62 1.30 2.21
N ASP A 436 33.81 2.36 3.01
CA ASP A 436 34.80 3.40 2.69
C ASP A 436 36.03 3.49 3.62
N ASP A 437 36.13 2.65 4.67
CA ASP A 437 37.23 2.74 5.64
C ASP A 437 38.34 1.67 5.46
N GLU A 438 38.24 0.80 4.46
CA GLU A 438 39.29 -0.19 4.13
C GLU A 438 40.04 0.11 2.81
N GLU A 439 40.14 1.39 2.40
CA GLU A 439 41.18 1.78 1.45
C GLU A 439 42.53 1.95 2.18
N ASP A 440 43.33 0.89 2.08
CA ASP A 440 44.76 0.87 1.80
C ASP A 440 45.65 1.94 2.45
N GLY A 441 46.71 1.47 3.11
CA GLY A 441 47.82 2.25 3.67
C GLY A 441 48.65 3.07 2.66
N TRP A 442 48.03 3.75 1.71
CA TRP A 442 48.59 4.89 1.01
C TRP A 442 48.61 6.09 1.97
N VAL A 443 49.76 6.28 2.61
CA VAL A 443 50.12 7.56 3.22
C VAL A 443 50.16 8.59 2.09
N LEU A 444 49.05 9.27 1.84
CA LEU A 444 49.04 10.53 1.09
C LEU A 444 49.89 11.52 1.90
N VAL A 445 51.17 11.63 1.52
CA VAL A 445 52.06 12.69 2.01
C VAL A 445 51.43 14.00 1.56
N ASN A 446 50.72 14.61 2.51
CA ASN A 446 50.03 15.87 2.34
C ASN A 446 51.08 16.96 2.05
N THR A 447 51.33 17.20 0.76
CA THR A 447 52.05 18.39 0.31
C THR A 447 51.11 19.56 0.53
N LYS A 448 51.17 20.11 1.74
CA LYS A 448 50.40 21.28 2.15
C LYS A 448 50.65 22.42 1.15
N SER A 449 49.73 22.60 0.21
CA SER A 449 49.50 23.88 -0.45
C SER A 449 49.03 24.86 0.65
N PRO A 450 49.74 25.96 0.91
CA PRO A 450 49.35 26.93 1.94
C PRO A 450 48.06 27.71 1.62
N PHE A 451 47.37 27.42 0.52
CA PHE A 451 46.29 28.26 -0.01
C PHE A 451 44.87 27.66 0.01
N ASP A 452 44.68 26.40 0.38
CA ASP A 452 43.35 25.75 0.36
C ASP A 452 42.70 25.65 1.75
N SER A 453 42.54 26.79 2.44
CA SER A 453 41.95 26.86 3.79
C SER A 453 40.41 26.95 3.82
N TYR A 454 39.70 26.48 2.79
CA TYR A 454 38.23 26.32 2.85
C TYR A 454 37.89 24.86 3.16
N ALA A 455 38.00 24.51 4.43
CA ALA A 455 37.58 23.23 4.98
C ALA A 455 36.08 23.00 4.75
N SER A 456 35.75 22.38 3.63
CA SER A 456 34.48 21.68 3.46
C SER A 456 34.54 20.44 4.34
N THR A 457 34.05 20.55 5.57
CA THR A 457 33.75 19.41 6.41
C THR A 457 32.67 18.60 5.68
N LYS A 458 33.08 17.65 4.85
CA LYS A 458 32.23 16.57 4.35
C LYS A 458 31.81 15.77 5.59
N ALA A 459 30.78 16.26 6.28
CA ALA A 459 30.07 15.47 7.26
C ALA A 459 29.63 14.21 6.51
N SER A 460 30.22 13.07 6.87
CA SER A 460 29.79 11.76 6.39
C SER A 460 28.31 11.65 6.74
N SER A 461 27.47 11.91 5.74
CA SER A 461 26.03 11.90 5.91
C SER A 461 25.66 10.43 6.02
N ARG A 462 25.44 9.96 7.26
CA ARG A 462 24.88 8.64 7.50
C ARG A 462 23.69 8.41 6.55
N PRO A 463 23.56 7.21 5.96
CA PRO A 463 22.44 6.92 5.08
C PRO A 463 21.12 7.20 5.81
N ALA A 464 20.12 7.67 5.06
CA ALA A 464 18.79 7.88 5.61
C ALA A 464 18.28 6.62 6.31
N ARG A 465 17.68 6.77 7.49
CA ARG A 465 17.06 5.63 8.18
C ARG A 465 15.76 5.23 7.49
N VAL A 466 15.39 3.96 7.58
CA VAL A 466 14.13 3.45 7.02
C VAL A 466 12.94 4.12 7.70
N ARG A 467 12.00 4.63 6.91
CA ARG A 467 10.76 5.25 7.39
C ARG A 467 9.60 4.26 7.32
N LEU A 468 8.77 4.23 8.36
CA LEU A 468 7.59 3.39 8.45
C LEU A 468 6.33 4.15 8.05
N CYS A 469 5.56 3.50 7.20
CA CYS A 469 4.18 3.77 6.87
C CYS A 469 3.33 2.59 7.33
N ALA A 470 2.08 2.85 7.69
CA ALA A 470 1.10 1.81 7.95
C ALA A 470 -0.29 2.33 7.57
N ALA A 471 -1.30 1.50 7.70
CA ALA A 471 -2.67 1.92 7.47
C ALA A 471 -3.11 3.00 8.48
N HIS A 472 -4.19 3.70 8.13
CA HIS A 472 -4.94 4.70 8.89
C HIS A 472 -4.16 5.90 9.45
N THR A 473 -3.15 5.68 10.28
CA THR A 473 -2.62 6.72 11.17
C THR A 473 -1.13 7.00 11.04
N THR A 474 -0.35 6.05 10.52
CA THR A 474 1.11 6.13 10.57
C THR A 474 1.68 6.45 9.19
N ALA A 475 2.36 7.59 9.08
CA ALA A 475 3.07 7.97 7.86
C ALA A 475 4.45 8.53 8.20
N LEU A 476 5.48 7.96 7.59
CA LEU A 476 6.87 8.39 7.68
C LEU A 476 7.42 8.56 9.10
N VAL A 477 7.29 7.58 10.00
CA VAL A 477 8.00 7.59 11.31
C VAL A 477 9.31 6.79 11.23
N ASP A 478 10.21 6.84 12.22
CA ASP A 478 11.39 5.96 12.22
C ASP A 478 10.94 4.51 12.39
N ALA A 479 11.26 3.64 11.41
CA ALA A 479 10.72 2.29 11.40
C ALA A 479 11.24 1.43 12.54
N GLU A 480 12.54 1.51 12.82
CA GLU A 480 13.15 0.67 13.86
C GLU A 480 12.60 1.03 15.24
N ALA A 481 12.52 2.34 15.55
CA ALA A 481 12.02 2.81 16.82
C ALA A 481 10.53 2.49 17.00
N ALA A 482 9.72 2.70 15.97
CA ALA A 482 8.29 2.36 16.01
C ALA A 482 8.05 0.85 16.18
N ILE A 483 8.77 -0.02 15.47
CA ILE A 483 8.61 -1.48 15.63
C ILE A 483 9.02 -1.91 17.05
N CYS A 484 10.13 -1.39 17.58
CA CYS A 484 10.56 -1.67 18.94
C CYS A 484 9.50 -1.25 19.97
N ALA A 485 8.90 -0.07 19.80
CA ALA A 485 7.85 0.45 20.66
C ALA A 485 6.58 -0.41 20.60
N ALA A 486 6.13 -0.80 19.40
CA ALA A 486 4.98 -1.68 19.20
C ALA A 486 5.18 -3.05 19.86
N MET A 487 6.36 -3.66 19.68
CA MET A 487 6.70 -4.93 20.34
C MET A 487 6.74 -4.78 21.86
N SER A 488 7.34 -3.68 22.37
CA SER A 488 7.37 -3.39 23.81
C SER A 488 5.97 -3.26 24.40
N PHE A 489 5.08 -2.53 23.74
CA PHE A 489 3.67 -2.42 24.15
C PHE A 489 2.98 -3.78 24.19
N MET A 490 3.22 -4.64 23.20
CA MET A 490 2.65 -5.99 23.20
C MET A 490 3.22 -6.90 24.29
N ARG A 491 4.50 -6.78 24.66
CA ARG A 491 5.05 -7.47 25.85
C ARG A 491 4.27 -7.12 27.11
N ARG A 492 4.02 -5.82 27.30
CA ARG A 492 3.28 -5.30 28.47
C ARG A 492 1.85 -5.85 28.50
N ILE A 493 1.17 -5.96 27.35
CA ILE A 493 -0.15 -6.63 27.25
C ILE A 493 -0.06 -8.10 27.65
N LEU A 494 0.95 -8.83 27.15
CA LEU A 494 1.14 -10.24 27.47
C LEU A 494 1.43 -10.47 28.96
N ARG A 495 2.00 -9.48 29.67
CA ARG A 495 2.25 -9.48 31.12
C ARG A 495 1.10 -8.92 31.98
N ASP A 496 -0.02 -8.53 31.39
CA ASP A 496 -1.13 -7.87 32.11
C ASP A 496 -0.73 -6.51 32.74
N GLU A 497 0.27 -5.83 32.17
CA GLU A 497 0.79 -4.52 32.64
C GLU A 497 0.06 -3.33 32.00
N VAL A 498 -0.65 -3.53 30.89
CA VAL A 498 -1.43 -2.47 30.22
C VAL A 498 -2.88 -2.51 30.72
N PRO A 499 -3.44 -1.37 31.19
CA PRO A 499 -4.86 -1.30 31.52
C PRO A 499 -5.73 -1.73 30.35
N CYS A 500 -6.79 -2.50 30.64
CA CYS A 500 -7.74 -2.92 29.63
C CYS A 500 -9.18 -2.73 30.08
N LYS A 501 -10.07 -2.56 29.09
CA LYS A 501 -11.51 -2.51 29.31
C LYS A 501 -12.24 -3.39 28.31
N ARG A 502 -13.29 -4.07 28.76
CA ARG A 502 -14.21 -4.78 27.88
C ARG A 502 -14.98 -3.77 27.04
N VAL A 503 -15.06 -4.00 25.73
CA VAL A 503 -15.82 -3.14 24.80
C VAL A 503 -17.23 -3.70 24.66
N SER A 504 -18.23 -2.89 24.98
CA SER A 504 -19.65 -3.28 25.01
C SER A 504 -20.28 -3.57 23.65
N ASP A 505 -19.54 -3.37 22.55
CA ASP A 505 -20.02 -3.53 21.17
C ASP A 505 -20.23 -5.00 20.74
N ALA A 506 -20.17 -5.94 21.68
CA ALA A 506 -20.39 -7.37 21.48
C ALA A 506 -21.71 -7.68 20.72
N ARG A 507 -22.71 -6.79 20.76
CA ARG A 507 -23.99 -6.99 20.07
C ARG A 507 -23.90 -7.07 18.54
N ARG A 508 -22.91 -6.42 17.89
CA ARG A 508 -22.86 -6.42 16.41
C ARG A 508 -22.13 -7.61 15.80
N ARG A 509 -21.16 -8.20 16.52
CA ARG A 509 -20.32 -9.30 15.99
C ARG A 509 -20.40 -10.59 16.79
N GLY A 510 -21.10 -10.62 17.92
CA GLY A 510 -21.18 -11.80 18.79
C GLY A 510 -19.85 -12.16 19.47
N GLU A 511 -18.79 -11.39 19.23
CA GLU A 511 -17.44 -11.62 19.74
C GLU A 511 -17.15 -10.65 20.90
N GLU A 512 -16.72 -11.19 22.04
CA GLU A 512 -16.21 -10.38 23.14
C GLU A 512 -14.86 -9.77 22.77
N ARG A 513 -14.74 -8.44 22.90
CA ARG A 513 -13.51 -7.70 22.59
C ARG A 513 -13.08 -6.84 23.76
N TRP A 514 -11.77 -6.68 23.88
CA TRP A 514 -11.10 -5.93 24.93
C TRP A 514 -10.17 -4.90 24.30
N LEU A 515 -10.16 -3.68 24.85
CA LEU A 515 -9.26 -2.62 24.47
C LEU A 515 -8.14 -2.51 25.51
N TRP A 516 -6.89 -2.66 25.09
CA TRP A 516 -5.69 -2.37 25.87
C TRP A 516 -5.11 -1.03 25.40
N ASP A 517 -4.93 -0.09 26.32
CA ASP A 517 -4.49 1.27 26.02
C ASP A 517 -3.94 1.92 27.29
N ASP A 518 -2.78 2.57 27.18
CA ASP A 518 -2.09 3.23 28.30
C ASP A 518 -2.88 4.41 28.88
N ASP A 519 -3.76 5.01 28.08
CA ASP A 519 -4.61 6.13 28.52
C ASP A 519 -5.83 5.68 29.34
N LEU A 520 -6.07 4.36 29.47
CA LEU A 520 -7.16 3.85 30.28
C LEU A 520 -6.83 3.94 31.76
N GLN A 521 -7.75 4.52 32.53
CA GLN A 521 -7.67 4.50 33.99
C GLN A 521 -7.78 3.05 34.48
N PRO A 522 -6.89 2.59 35.38
CA PRO A 522 -6.95 1.24 35.92
C PRO A 522 -8.25 1.08 36.70
N ASN A 523 -9.22 0.39 36.11
CA ASN A 523 -10.51 0.19 36.73
C ASN A 523 -10.36 -0.81 37.88
N LYS A 524 -10.50 -0.35 39.12
CA LYS A 524 -10.36 -1.21 40.31
C LYS A 524 -11.40 -2.33 40.38
N HIS A 525 -12.53 -2.20 39.67
CA HIS A 525 -13.66 -3.12 39.75
C HIS A 525 -13.65 -4.28 38.75
N ASP A 526 -12.96 -4.16 37.61
CA ASP A 526 -13.01 -5.20 36.57
C ASP A 526 -11.98 -6.33 36.79
N ARG A 527 -10.92 -6.08 37.56
CA ARG A 527 -9.88 -7.09 37.84
C ARG A 527 -10.39 -8.25 38.70
N ASP A 528 -11.37 -8.01 39.56
CA ASP A 528 -11.93 -9.05 40.44
C ASP A 528 -12.71 -10.12 39.67
N GLY A 529 -13.12 -9.85 38.41
CA GLY A 529 -13.81 -10.81 37.55
C GLY A 529 -12.92 -11.70 36.68
N LEU A 530 -11.61 -11.41 36.58
CA LEU A 530 -10.65 -12.20 35.82
C LEU A 530 -9.94 -13.27 36.68
N GLY A 531 -10.24 -13.31 37.98
CA GLY A 531 -9.65 -14.24 38.93
C GLY A 531 -10.35 -15.60 38.91
N HIS A 532 -9.63 -16.63 38.47
CA HIS A 532 -9.85 -18.06 38.78
C HIS A 532 -11.27 -18.61 38.57
N HIS A 533 -11.59 -18.97 37.32
CA HIS A 533 -12.41 -20.17 37.08
C HIS A 533 -11.53 -21.42 37.23
N ASP A 534 -11.00 -21.65 38.43
CA ASP A 534 -10.46 -22.96 38.78
C ASP A 534 -11.60 -23.79 39.36
N GLU A 535 -11.78 -24.95 38.74
CA GLU A 535 -12.46 -26.17 39.22
C GLU A 535 -13.21 -26.03 40.56
N GLU A 536 -14.53 -25.90 40.50
CA GLU A 536 -15.40 -26.36 41.58
C GLU A 536 -15.29 -27.89 41.67
N ASP A 537 -14.23 -28.34 42.33
CA ASP A 537 -14.12 -29.68 42.86
C ASP A 537 -14.63 -29.73 44.30
N ALA A 538 -15.21 -30.87 44.64
CA ALA A 538 -16.19 -31.05 45.68
C ALA A 538 -15.72 -30.77 47.12
N GLY A 539 -16.59 -30.13 47.91
CA GLY A 539 -16.84 -30.51 49.31
C GLY A 539 -15.84 -30.03 50.37
N GLY A 540 -16.28 -29.12 51.23
CA GLY A 540 -15.62 -28.91 52.52
C GLY A 540 -16.06 -27.65 53.26
N SER A 541 -17.08 -27.76 54.12
CA SER A 541 -17.41 -26.70 55.07
C SER A 541 -16.28 -26.55 56.11
N GLY A 542 -15.50 -25.48 56.02
CA GLY A 542 -14.41 -25.19 56.96
C GLY A 542 -14.36 -23.71 57.32
N ARG A 543 -15.11 -23.31 58.36
CA ARG A 543 -15.13 -21.97 58.93
C ARG A 543 -13.80 -21.68 59.64
N ARG A 544 -12.94 -20.81 59.08
CA ARG A 544 -11.83 -20.19 59.83
C ARG A 544 -11.66 -18.72 59.46
N GLN A 545 -11.96 -17.86 60.44
CA GLN A 545 -11.59 -16.44 60.44
C GLN A 545 -10.07 -16.32 60.67
N GLY A 546 -9.38 -15.57 59.81
CA GLY A 546 -7.94 -15.34 59.90
C GLY A 546 -7.58 -13.89 59.55
N LYS A 547 -6.81 -13.27 60.45
CA LYS A 547 -6.32 -11.89 60.49
C LYS A 547 -5.75 -11.36 59.15
N LYS A 548 -6.15 -10.13 58.77
CA LYS A 548 -5.43 -9.28 57.81
C LYS A 548 -4.10 -8.81 58.43
N GLY A 549 -2.99 -9.33 57.90
CA GLY A 549 -1.66 -8.76 58.10
C GLY A 549 -1.43 -7.62 57.10
N LYS A 550 -1.03 -6.47 57.63
CA LYS A 550 -0.56 -5.30 56.86
C LYS A 550 0.85 -5.63 56.35
N VAL A 551 1.02 -5.72 55.04
CA VAL A 551 2.34 -5.89 54.40
C VAL A 551 2.76 -4.50 53.94
N ASP A 552 3.79 -3.96 54.59
CA ASP A 552 4.48 -2.75 54.15
C ASP A 552 5.26 -3.13 52.87
N ARG A 553 5.03 -2.38 51.78
CA ARG A 553 5.76 -2.54 50.52
C ARG A 553 7.04 -1.73 50.63
N ASP A 554 8.16 -2.43 50.70
CA ASP A 554 9.48 -1.85 50.44
C ASP A 554 9.64 -1.71 48.92
N GLU A 555 9.73 -0.45 48.45
CA GLU A 555 10.05 -0.08 47.08
C GLU A 555 11.56 -0.24 46.84
N GLU A 556 12.03 -1.45 46.59
CA GLU A 556 13.35 -1.66 45.98
C GLU A 556 13.18 -1.85 44.46
N GLY A 557 13.44 -0.77 43.73
CA GLY A 557 13.45 -0.75 42.26
C GLY A 557 14.61 -1.58 41.71
N ILE A 558 14.30 -2.72 41.11
CA ILE A 558 15.25 -3.54 40.38
C ILE A 558 15.46 -2.91 39.00
N ASP A 559 16.63 -2.28 38.81
CA ASP A 559 17.10 -1.69 37.55
C ASP A 559 17.55 -2.82 36.58
N VAL A 560 16.61 -3.34 35.78
CA VAL A 560 16.90 -4.33 34.74
C VAL A 560 17.46 -3.62 33.51
N LYS A 561 18.79 -3.40 33.49
CA LYS A 561 19.52 -2.94 32.31
C LYS A 561 19.62 -4.04 31.25
N GLY A 562 18.56 -4.22 30.48
CA GLY A 562 18.60 -4.93 29.20
C GLY A 562 19.39 -4.14 28.14
N PRO A 563 19.80 -4.76 27.02
CA PRO A 563 20.66 -4.13 26.02
C PRO A 563 20.03 -2.85 25.42
N ASN A 564 20.55 -1.70 25.86
CA ASN A 564 20.56 -0.36 25.24
C ASN A 564 19.42 0.00 24.25
N CYS A 565 18.16 -0.26 24.60
CA CYS A 565 17.06 0.56 24.11
C CYS A 565 16.75 1.56 25.22
N ASN A 566 17.07 2.84 24.99
CA ASN A 566 16.83 3.88 25.98
C ASN A 566 15.31 4.10 26.10
N ILE A 567 14.66 3.42 27.05
CA ILE A 567 13.20 3.33 27.16
C ILE A 567 12.52 4.71 27.25
N ASP A 568 13.23 5.71 27.77
CA ASP A 568 12.72 7.09 27.90
C ASP A 568 12.52 7.80 26.55
N THR A 569 13.06 7.29 25.45
CA THR A 569 12.83 7.85 24.10
C THR A 569 11.52 7.39 23.45
N PHE A 570 10.78 6.46 24.06
CA PHE A 570 9.53 5.94 23.48
C PHE A 570 8.29 6.80 23.75
N GLY A 571 8.40 7.91 24.49
CA GLY A 571 7.26 8.80 24.78
C GLY A 571 6.56 9.37 23.54
N GLU A 572 7.17 9.28 22.36
CA GLU A 572 6.58 9.74 21.10
C GLU A 572 5.63 8.73 20.44
N TYR A 573 5.72 7.43 20.79
CA TYR A 573 4.95 6.36 20.14
C TYR A 573 3.91 5.77 21.07
N ALA A 574 2.64 6.15 20.86
CA ALA A 574 1.50 5.58 21.56
C ALA A 574 0.84 4.48 20.72
N TYR A 575 0.41 3.42 21.40
CA TYR A 575 -0.32 2.28 20.79
C TYR A 575 -1.57 1.96 21.59
N SER A 576 -2.52 1.34 20.93
CA SER A 576 -3.69 0.71 21.55
C SER A 576 -3.98 -0.58 20.79
N VAL A 577 -4.56 -1.58 21.44
CA VAL A 577 -4.89 -2.87 20.83
C VAL A 577 -6.33 -3.22 21.15
N LEU A 578 -7.11 -3.59 20.14
CA LEU A 578 -8.47 -4.10 20.28
C LEU A 578 -8.50 -5.56 19.80
N ALA A 579 -8.70 -6.50 20.71
CA ALA A 579 -8.64 -7.93 20.39
C ALA A 579 -9.65 -8.77 21.21
N PRO A 580 -10.08 -9.93 20.70
CA PRO A 580 -10.68 -10.96 21.53
C PRO A 580 -9.70 -11.46 22.59
N LEU A 581 -10.16 -11.69 23.81
CA LEU A 581 -9.31 -12.14 24.92
C LEU A 581 -8.60 -13.46 24.59
N GLY A 582 -9.30 -14.40 23.94
CA GLY A 582 -8.75 -15.68 23.52
C GLY A 582 -7.56 -15.58 22.55
N VAL A 583 -7.46 -14.49 21.77
CA VAL A 583 -6.29 -14.24 20.89
C VAL A 583 -5.06 -13.90 21.73
N ILE A 584 -5.20 -13.05 22.74
CA ILE A 584 -4.12 -12.67 23.66
C ILE A 584 -3.67 -13.88 24.47
N GLU A 585 -4.60 -14.64 25.05
CA GLU A 585 -4.29 -15.84 25.83
C GLU A 585 -3.59 -16.92 24.99
N LYS A 586 -4.03 -17.13 23.75
CA LYS A 586 -3.36 -18.05 22.81
C LYS A 586 -1.96 -17.54 22.47
N GLY A 587 -1.76 -16.23 22.38
CA GLY A 587 -0.45 -15.61 22.26
C GLY A 587 0.45 -15.94 23.45
N ARG A 588 0.00 -15.71 24.69
CA ARG A 588 0.75 -16.05 25.92
C ARG A 588 1.21 -17.51 25.96
N ARG A 589 0.38 -18.43 25.47
CA ARG A 589 0.72 -19.87 25.41
C ARG A 589 1.74 -20.23 24.33
N ARG A 590 1.81 -19.46 23.24
CA ARG A 590 2.59 -19.82 22.04
C ARG A 590 3.87 -19.01 21.87
N ILE A 591 3.93 -17.79 22.38
CA ILE A 591 5.12 -16.96 22.35
C ILE A 591 6.00 -17.35 23.55
N PRO A 592 7.29 -17.70 23.34
CA PRO A 592 8.18 -18.07 24.43
C PRO A 592 8.21 -17.00 25.53
N LYS A 593 8.12 -17.42 26.80
CA LYS A 593 7.99 -16.50 27.94
C LYS A 593 9.19 -15.56 28.11
N ASP A 594 10.39 -16.02 27.76
CA ASP A 594 11.62 -15.23 27.74
C ASP A 594 11.57 -14.08 26.72
N GLU A 595 10.83 -14.25 25.63
CA GLU A 595 10.69 -13.20 24.61
C GLU A 595 9.77 -12.05 25.04
N TRP A 596 8.80 -12.31 25.93
CA TRP A 596 7.86 -11.30 26.38
C TRP A 596 7.92 -10.94 27.85
N GLY A 597 8.64 -11.61 28.74
CA GLY A 597 8.77 -11.08 30.11
C GLY A 597 9.10 -11.96 31.28
N LEU A 598 9.57 -13.18 31.08
CA LEU A 598 10.11 -13.99 32.16
C LEU A 598 11.42 -14.58 31.67
N ALA A 599 12.49 -13.77 31.68
CA ALA A 599 13.76 -14.38 31.99
C ALA A 599 13.52 -14.95 33.39
N GLU A 600 13.24 -16.25 33.50
CA GLU A 600 13.28 -16.94 34.78
C GLU A 600 14.61 -16.50 35.39
N THR A 601 14.54 -15.70 36.44
CA THR A 601 15.68 -15.44 37.29
C THR A 601 16.05 -16.80 37.87
N LYS A 602 16.84 -17.58 37.12
CA LYS A 602 17.60 -18.74 37.58
C LYS A 602 18.72 -18.31 38.54
N ALA A 603 18.45 -17.28 39.33
CA ALA A 603 19.35 -16.62 40.25
C ALA A 603 18.67 -16.61 41.62
N ALA A 604 18.51 -17.80 42.22
CA ALA A 604 18.23 -17.98 43.65
C ALA A 604 18.22 -19.45 44.15
N GLU A 605 18.51 -20.46 43.31
CA GLU A 605 18.75 -21.84 43.78
C GLU A 605 20.14 -22.30 43.32
N THR A 606 21.19 -21.77 43.94
CA THR A 606 22.51 -22.41 43.99
C THR A 606 23.25 -21.99 45.24
#